data_AF-A0A2K8LMG8-F1
#
_entry.id   AF-A0A2K8LMG8-F1
#
_cell.length_a   1.000
_cell.length_b   1.000
_cell.length_c   1.000
_cell.angle_alpha   90.00
_cell.angle_beta   90.00
_cell.angle_gamma   90.00
#
_symmetry.space_group_name_H-M   'P 1'
#
loop_
_entity.id
_entity.type
_entity.pdbx_description
1 polymer ?
#
loop_
_entity_poly.entity_id
_entity_poly.type
_entity_poly.pdbx_seq_one_letter_code
_entity_poly.pdbx_strand_id
1 'polypeptide(L)'
;MFWLLPDTWTPHDEAELVAGWRLWLELSDRAWPTASWDGTPSGAVGPLRELLDACDEIESTCRETAEPSAEFTELVQPLVLCASAVLCLWWDDHAPLDATRAKALHEDLRRFSALAERVLTLLSAHGGWTELDLARRHPA
;
A
#
# COMPACT_ATOMS: atom_id res chain seq x y z
N MET A 1 11.03 1.86 -11.48
CA MET A 1 11.84 1.16 -10.45
C MET A 1 11.13 -0.14 -10.14
N PHE A 2 11.76 -1.29 -10.37
CA PHE A 2 11.19 -2.57 -9.95
C PHE A 2 11.52 -2.75 -8.48
N TRP A 3 10.50 -2.67 -7.63
CA TRP A 3 10.65 -2.99 -6.22
C TRP A 3 10.84 -4.50 -6.08
N LEU A 4 11.97 -4.88 -5.48
CA LEU A 4 12.21 -6.25 -5.05
C LEU A 4 11.29 -6.49 -3.85
N LEU A 5 10.36 -7.42 -4.03
CA LEU A 5 9.57 -8.00 -2.94
C LEU A 5 10.21 -9.36 -2.64
N PRO A 6 10.07 -9.88 -1.42
CA PRO A 6 10.50 -11.23 -1.13
C PRO A 6 9.71 -12.22 -2.01
N ASP A 7 10.29 -13.40 -2.28
CA ASP A 7 9.61 -14.44 -3.05
C ASP A 7 8.48 -15.09 -2.25
N THR A 8 8.61 -15.12 -0.92
CA THR A 8 7.61 -15.64 0.02
C THR A 8 7.59 -14.80 1.29
N TRP A 9 6.48 -14.86 2.01
CA TRP A 9 6.40 -14.42 3.40
C TRP A 9 5.93 -15.60 4.24
N THR A 10 6.43 -15.74 5.45
CA THR A 10 5.93 -16.72 6.41
C THR A 10 5.98 -16.05 7.77
N PRO A 11 4.81 -15.77 8.37
CA PRO A 11 4.77 -15.07 9.65
C PRO A 11 5.64 -15.78 10.68
N HIS A 12 6.54 -15.03 11.33
CA HIS A 12 7.40 -15.60 12.36
C HIS A 12 6.60 -16.01 13.61
N ASP A 13 5.56 -15.24 13.94
CA ASP A 13 4.65 -15.46 15.06
C ASP A 13 3.22 -14.98 14.74
N GLU A 14 2.32 -15.08 15.73
CA GLU A 14 0.93 -14.63 15.60
C GLU A 14 0.82 -13.10 15.46
N ALA A 15 1.72 -12.33 16.08
CA ALA A 15 1.70 -10.87 15.99
C ALA A 15 2.02 -10.40 14.56
N GLU A 16 3.00 -11.02 13.91
CA GLU A 16 3.35 -10.75 12.53
C GLU A 16 2.24 -11.21 11.56
N LEU A 17 1.56 -12.33 11.85
CA LEU A 17 0.38 -12.75 11.07
C LEU A 17 -0.74 -11.69 11.15
N VAL A 18 -1.00 -11.16 12.34
CA VAL A 18 -1.96 -10.07 12.56
C VAL A 18 -1.51 -8.79 11.85
N ALA A 19 -0.22 -8.47 11.88
CA ALA A 19 0.35 -7.32 11.17
C ALA A 19 0.17 -7.44 9.65
N GLY A 20 0.45 -8.61 9.08
CA GLY A 20 0.22 -8.91 7.67
C GLY A 20 -1.26 -8.88 7.28
N TRP A 21 -2.15 -9.34 8.17
CA TRP A 21 -3.59 -9.23 7.97
C TRP A 21 -4.06 -7.77 7.95
N ARG A 22 -3.62 -6.95 8.91
CA ARG A 22 -3.91 -5.51 8.95
C ARG A 22 -3.40 -4.81 7.69
N LEU A 23 -2.17 -5.09 7.27
CA LEU A 23 -1.62 -4.53 6.04
C LEU A 23 -2.44 -4.94 4.81
N TRP A 24 -2.90 -6.19 4.74
CA TRP A 24 -3.75 -6.64 3.64
C TRP A 24 -5.09 -5.89 3.61
N LEU A 25 -5.73 -5.64 4.75
CA LEU A 25 -6.95 -4.84 4.85
C LEU A 25 -6.72 -3.39 4.40
N GLU A 26 -5.67 -2.75 4.91
CA GLU A 26 -5.31 -1.36 4.59
C GLU A 26 -5.04 -1.13 3.09
N LEU A 27 -4.55 -2.16 2.39
CA LEU A 27 -4.31 -2.11 0.95
C LEU A 27 -5.53 -2.51 0.12
N SER A 28 -6.36 -3.43 0.62
CA SER A 28 -7.51 -3.97 -0.13
C SER A 28 -8.70 -3.02 -0.16
N ASP A 29 -8.90 -2.23 0.90
CA ASP A 29 -10.02 -1.28 1.01
C ASP A 29 -9.75 0.07 0.31
N ARG A 30 -8.52 0.33 -0.13
CA ARG A 30 -8.13 1.62 -0.72
C ARG A 30 -8.10 1.61 -2.26
N ALA A 31 -8.58 2.70 -2.83
CA ALA A 31 -8.44 3.02 -4.26
C ALA A 31 -7.56 4.26 -4.46
N TRP A 32 -6.91 4.33 -5.62
CA TRP A 32 -5.87 5.33 -5.93
C TRP A 32 -6.17 6.04 -7.26
N PRO A 33 -6.86 7.19 -7.28
CA PRO A 33 -7.45 7.90 -6.13
C PRO A 33 -8.80 7.30 -5.67
N THR A 34 -9.29 7.74 -4.52
CA THR A 34 -10.61 7.31 -3.99
C THR A 34 -11.77 8.00 -4.71
N ALA A 35 -12.98 7.49 -4.51
CA ALA A 35 -14.21 8.07 -5.06
C ALA A 35 -14.52 9.48 -4.50
N SER A 36 -13.92 9.86 -3.37
CA SER A 36 -14.06 11.18 -2.75
C SER A 36 -13.07 12.23 -3.30
N TRP A 37 -12.31 11.89 -4.34
CA TRP A 37 -11.31 12.78 -4.91
C TRP A 37 -11.92 14.09 -5.43
N ASP A 38 -11.35 15.23 -5.00
CA ASP A 38 -11.80 16.59 -5.31
C ASP A 38 -11.28 17.14 -6.66
N GLY A 39 -10.51 16.35 -7.40
CA GLY A 39 -9.88 16.75 -8.67
C GLY A 39 -8.51 17.42 -8.53
N THR A 40 -8.01 17.64 -7.30
CA THR A 40 -6.67 18.18 -7.05
C THR A 40 -5.62 17.07 -6.86
N PRO A 41 -4.35 17.28 -7.21
CA PRO A 41 -3.31 16.29 -6.94
C PRO A 41 -3.19 15.94 -5.46
N SER A 42 -3.23 16.94 -4.57
CA SER A 42 -3.23 16.75 -3.12
C SER A 42 -4.35 15.81 -2.66
N GLY A 43 -5.58 16.03 -3.13
CA GLY A 43 -6.71 15.16 -2.85
C GLY A 43 -6.56 13.75 -3.42
N ALA A 44 -5.86 13.59 -4.55
CA ALA A 44 -5.62 12.27 -5.15
C ALA A 44 -4.62 11.43 -4.34
N VAL A 45 -3.61 12.07 -3.74
CA VAL A 45 -2.55 11.41 -2.97
C VAL A 45 -2.82 11.39 -1.46
N GLY A 46 -3.87 12.06 -0.98
CA GLY A 46 -4.28 12.06 0.43
C GLY A 46 -4.35 10.66 1.05
N PRO A 47 -4.98 9.66 0.39
CA PRO A 47 -5.03 8.30 0.91
C PRO A 47 -3.64 7.64 1.06
N LEU A 48 -2.60 8.12 0.35
CA LEU A 48 -1.26 7.53 0.45
C LEU A 48 -0.61 7.94 1.76
N ARG A 49 -0.93 9.15 2.23
CA ARG A 49 -0.50 9.62 3.55
C ARG A 49 -1.14 8.78 4.66
N GLU A 50 -2.44 8.53 4.56
CA GLU A 50 -3.14 7.66 5.51
C GLU A 50 -2.56 6.24 5.53
N LEU A 51 -2.15 5.71 4.37
CA LEU A 51 -1.46 4.44 4.30
C LEU A 51 -0.07 4.49 4.96
N LEU A 52 0.69 5.57 4.79
CA LEU A 52 1.99 5.71 5.48
C LEU A 52 1.81 5.69 7.01
N ASP A 53 0.81 6.41 7.52
CA ASP A 53 0.48 6.42 8.94
C ASP A 53 0.08 5.00 9.42
N ALA A 54 -0.71 4.28 8.61
CA ALA A 54 -1.10 2.90 8.92
C ALA A 54 0.10 1.92 8.90
N CYS A 55 1.02 2.06 7.95
CA CYS A 55 2.25 1.25 7.90
C CYS A 55 3.10 1.47 9.15
N ASP A 56 3.30 2.72 9.57
CA ASP A 56 4.05 3.06 10.79
C ASP A 56 3.38 2.46 12.04
N GLU A 57 2.06 2.55 12.15
CA GLU A 57 1.30 1.96 13.26
C GLU A 57 1.43 0.42 13.29
N ILE A 58 1.33 -0.23 12.13
CA ILE A 58 1.45 -1.69 12.01
C ILE A 58 2.86 -2.14 12.41
N GLU A 59 3.91 -1.47 11.90
CA GLU A 59 5.30 -1.79 12.24
C GLU A 59 5.58 -1.55 13.72
N SER A 60 5.10 -0.44 14.29
CA SER A 60 5.24 -0.14 15.72
C SER A 60 4.55 -1.20 16.58
N THR A 61 3.31 -1.55 16.27
CA THR A 61 2.55 -2.58 17.02
C THR A 61 3.24 -3.94 16.94
N CYS A 62 3.78 -4.30 15.78
CA CYS A 62 4.50 -5.56 15.60
C CYS A 62 5.75 -5.58 16.51
N ARG A 63 6.54 -4.50 16.50
CA ARG A 63 7.77 -4.33 17.30
C ARG A 63 7.54 -4.35 18.82
N GLU A 64 6.35 -3.99 19.29
CA GLU A 64 6.00 -4.09 20.72
C GLU A 64 5.99 -5.54 21.22
N THR A 65 5.68 -6.50 20.35
CA THR A 65 5.62 -7.93 20.69
C THR A 65 6.93 -8.64 20.37
N ALA A 66 7.47 -8.42 19.17
CA ALA A 66 8.73 -9.01 18.71
C ALA A 66 9.30 -8.19 17.54
N GLU A 67 10.60 -8.34 17.27
CA GLU A 67 11.19 -7.74 16.06
C GLU A 67 10.58 -8.38 14.80
N PRO A 68 10.07 -7.59 13.83
CA PRO A 68 9.50 -8.13 12.60
C PRO A 68 10.52 -8.94 11.79
N SER A 69 10.04 -9.94 11.05
CA SER A 69 10.87 -10.65 10.08
C SER A 69 11.42 -9.71 9.00
N ALA A 70 12.54 -10.13 8.39
CA ALA A 70 13.12 -9.40 7.27
C ALA A 70 12.14 -9.35 6.10
N GLU A 71 11.44 -10.46 5.84
CA GLU A 71 10.44 -10.60 4.80
C GLU A 71 9.28 -9.62 5.01
N PHE A 72 8.77 -9.49 6.24
CA PHE A 72 7.71 -8.53 6.54
C PHE A 72 8.18 -7.08 6.32
N THR A 73 9.39 -6.76 6.77
CA THR A 73 10.01 -5.44 6.53
C THR A 73 10.16 -5.16 5.03
N GLU A 74 10.56 -6.16 4.24
CA GLU A 74 10.70 -6.07 2.78
C GLU A 74 9.36 -5.96 2.04
N LEU A 75 8.22 -6.25 2.67
CA LEU A 75 6.89 -5.96 2.14
C LEU A 75 6.50 -4.49 2.38
N VAL A 76 6.77 -3.97 3.58
CA VAL A 76 6.36 -2.61 4.00
C VAL A 76 7.24 -1.54 3.38
N GLN A 77 8.56 -1.72 3.43
CA GLN A 77 9.52 -0.68 3.04
C GLN A 77 9.32 -0.17 1.59
N PRO A 78 9.09 -1.03 0.58
CA PRO A 78 8.82 -0.54 -0.78
C PRO A 78 7.54 0.28 -0.89
N LEU A 79 6.49 -0.07 -0.13
CA LEU A 79 5.24 0.70 -0.10
C LEU A 79 5.51 2.09 0.46
N VAL A 80 6.22 2.18 1.59
CA VAL A 80 6.58 3.43 2.24
C VAL A 80 7.41 4.32 1.31
N LEU A 81 8.43 3.76 0.67
CA LEU A 81 9.29 4.49 -0.26
C LEU A 81 8.53 4.96 -1.50
N CYS A 82 7.70 4.10 -2.08
CA CYS A 82 6.94 4.44 -3.28
C CYS A 82 5.88 5.52 -2.97
N ALA A 83 5.12 5.37 -1.89
CA ALA A 83 4.13 6.35 -1.46
C ALA A 83 4.78 7.69 -1.10
N SER A 84 5.89 7.69 -0.36
CA SER A 84 6.64 8.90 -0.02
C SER A 84 7.14 9.65 -1.27
N ALA A 85 7.63 8.93 -2.29
CA ALA A 85 8.06 9.55 -3.54
C ALA A 85 6.90 10.25 -4.27
N VAL A 86 5.71 9.64 -4.28
CA VAL A 86 4.50 10.26 -4.87
C VAL A 86 4.06 11.47 -4.05
N LEU A 87 4.05 11.37 -2.71
CA LEU A 87 3.69 12.47 -1.82
C LEU A 87 4.63 13.67 -1.98
N CYS A 88 5.95 13.45 -2.07
CA CYS A 88 6.93 14.51 -2.31
C CYS A 88 6.65 15.34 -3.59
N LEU A 89 5.93 14.79 -4.56
CA LEU A 89 5.59 15.48 -5.81
C LEU A 89 4.27 16.23 -5.73
N TRP A 90 3.28 15.70 -5.00
CA TRP A 90 1.87 16.09 -5.18
C TRP A 90 1.15 16.54 -3.90
N TRP A 91 1.70 16.29 -2.71
CA TRP A 91 1.03 16.48 -1.42
C TRP A 91 0.44 17.87 -1.20
N ASP A 92 1.17 18.93 -1.55
CA ASP A 92 0.80 20.33 -1.31
C ASP A 92 0.24 21.01 -2.57
N ASP A 93 -0.04 20.23 -3.61
CA ASP A 93 -0.48 20.75 -4.89
C ASP A 93 -2.00 20.76 -4.98
N HIS A 94 -2.56 21.96 -4.80
CA HIS A 94 -3.99 22.24 -4.87
C HIS A 94 -4.43 22.89 -6.19
N ALA A 95 -3.51 23.03 -7.16
CA ALA A 95 -3.82 23.64 -8.44
C ALA A 95 -4.60 22.66 -9.33
N PRO A 96 -5.56 23.13 -10.15
CA PRO A 96 -6.25 22.28 -11.12
C PRO A 96 -5.27 21.53 -12.03
N LEU A 97 -5.57 20.27 -12.33
CA LEU A 97 -4.76 19.44 -13.22
C LEU A 97 -4.94 19.86 -14.68
N ASP A 98 -3.84 20.20 -15.35
CA ASP A 98 -3.79 20.16 -16.81
C ASP A 98 -3.57 18.72 -17.31
N ALA A 99 -3.73 18.49 -18.62
CA ALA A 99 -3.63 17.16 -19.20
C ALA A 99 -2.25 16.48 -18.99
N THR A 100 -1.18 17.27 -18.96
CA THR A 100 0.19 16.75 -18.76
C THR A 100 0.35 16.29 -17.32
N ARG A 101 -0.07 17.12 -16.36
CA ARG A 101 -0.01 16.81 -14.93
C ARG A 101 -0.93 15.65 -14.57
N ALA A 102 -2.13 15.58 -15.16
CA ALA A 102 -3.06 14.48 -14.95
C ALA A 102 -2.45 13.15 -15.39
N LYS A 103 -1.76 13.14 -16.53
CA LYS A 103 -1.04 11.95 -17.02
C LYS A 103 0.11 11.54 -16.10
N ALA A 104 0.87 12.50 -15.58
CA ALA A 104 1.97 12.24 -14.65
C ALA A 104 1.46 11.64 -13.33
N LEU A 105 0.47 12.29 -12.71
CA LEU A 105 -0.18 11.81 -11.49
C LEU A 105 -0.77 10.40 -11.68
N HIS A 106 -1.45 10.16 -12.80
CA HIS A 106 -1.99 8.84 -13.09
C HIS A 106 -0.89 7.77 -13.18
N GLU A 107 0.22 8.06 -13.86
CA GLU A 107 1.33 7.11 -13.97
C GLU A 107 1.99 6.83 -12.63
N ASP A 108 2.13 7.83 -11.77
CA ASP A 108 2.67 7.69 -10.42
C ASP A 108 1.75 6.82 -9.54
N LEU A 109 0.44 7.12 -9.51
CA LEU A 109 -0.55 6.32 -8.78
C LEU A 109 -0.67 4.89 -9.33
N ARG A 110 -0.58 4.70 -10.66
CA ARG A 110 -0.60 3.38 -11.31
C ARG A 110 0.61 2.53 -10.91
N ARG A 111 1.78 3.13 -10.76
CA ARG A 111 2.98 2.42 -10.29
C ARG A 111 2.83 1.99 -8.85
N PHE A 112 2.30 2.87 -8.00
CA PHE A 112 2.01 2.56 -6.62
C PHE A 112 0.96 1.43 -6.51
N SER A 113 -0.15 1.53 -7.25
CA SER A 113 -1.20 0.52 -7.23
C SER A 113 -0.69 -0.85 -7.69
N ALA A 114 0.18 -0.89 -8.70
CA ALA A 114 0.81 -2.13 -9.14
C ALA A 114 1.72 -2.77 -8.07
N LEU A 115 2.40 -1.97 -7.25
CA LEU A 115 3.15 -2.46 -6.10
C LEU A 115 2.21 -3.00 -5.02
N ALA A 116 1.18 -2.24 -4.65
CA ALA A 116 0.19 -2.63 -3.66
C ALA A 116 -0.48 -3.97 -4.03
N GLU A 117 -0.85 -4.17 -5.29
CA GLU A 117 -1.42 -5.43 -5.78
C GLU A 117 -0.45 -6.62 -5.67
N ARG A 118 0.85 -6.40 -5.89
CA ARG A 118 1.85 -7.46 -5.70
C ARG A 118 1.98 -7.84 -4.22
N VAL A 119 1.98 -6.86 -3.32
CA VAL A 119 2.00 -7.11 -1.87
C VAL A 119 0.72 -7.81 -1.41
N LEU A 120 -0.45 -7.36 -1.86
CA LEU A 120 -1.74 -8.03 -1.59
C LEU A 120 -1.73 -9.49 -2.02
N THR A 121 -1.23 -9.76 -3.23
CA THR A 121 -1.11 -11.13 -3.77
C THR A 121 -0.25 -11.99 -2.85
N LEU A 122 0.92 -11.50 -2.47
CA LEU A 122 1.88 -12.23 -1.64
C LEU A 122 1.32 -12.47 -0.23
N LEU A 123 0.79 -11.43 0.42
CA LEU A 123 0.12 -11.52 1.72
C LEU A 123 -1.01 -12.56 1.67
N SER A 124 -1.83 -12.57 0.62
CA SER A 124 -2.94 -13.52 0.50
C SER A 124 -2.53 -14.97 0.33
N ALA A 125 -1.53 -15.21 -0.51
CA ALA A 125 -1.01 -16.56 -0.74
C ALA A 125 -0.40 -17.17 0.53
N HIS A 126 0.23 -16.34 1.37
CA HIS A 126 1.03 -16.80 2.50
C HIS A 126 0.36 -16.62 3.87
N GLY A 127 -0.63 -15.73 3.97
CA GLY A 127 -1.44 -15.51 5.17
C GLY A 127 -2.67 -16.41 5.28
N GLY A 128 -3.00 -17.18 4.22
CA GLY A 128 -4.13 -18.11 4.22
C GLY A 128 -5.47 -17.45 3.87
N TRP A 129 -5.46 -16.28 3.25
CA TRP A 129 -6.68 -15.53 2.85
C TRP A 129 -6.85 -15.40 1.33
N THR A 130 -6.32 -16.34 0.55
CA THR A 130 -6.47 -16.39 -0.92
C THR A 130 -7.92 -16.32 -1.40
N GLU A 131 -8.85 -16.96 -0.69
CA GLU A 131 -10.29 -16.91 -1.04
C GLU A 131 -10.86 -15.48 -0.90
N LEU A 132 -10.40 -14.72 0.10
CA LEU A 132 -10.80 -13.32 0.27
C LEU A 132 -10.20 -12.43 -0.82
N ASP A 133 -8.95 -12.66 -1.22
CA ASP A 133 -8.35 -11.94 -2.35
C ASP A 133 -9.04 -12.24 -3.68
N LEU A 134 -9.49 -13.49 -3.89
CA LEU A 134 -10.25 -13.85 -5.08
C LEU A 134 -11.61 -13.14 -5.12
N ALA A 135 -12.32 -13.08 -3.99
CA ALA A 135 -13.57 -12.33 -3.88
C ALA A 135 -13.37 -10.82 -4.13
N ARG A 136 -12.27 -10.24 -3.64
CA ARG A 136 -11.90 -8.83 -3.86
C ARG A 136 -11.70 -8.50 -5.34
N ARG A 137 -11.02 -9.38 -6.09
CA ARG A 137 -10.74 -9.16 -7.53
C ARG A 137 -11.96 -9.37 -8.43
N HIS A 138 -12.91 -10.18 -7.99
CA HIS A 138 -14.12 -10.52 -8.74
C HIS A 138 -15.39 -10.22 -7.91
N PRO A 139 -15.68 -8.93 -7.66
CA PRO A 139 -16.92 -8.55 -7.00
C PRO A 139 -18.11 -8.96 -7.89
N ALA A 140 -19.09 -9.63 -7.27
CA ALA A 140 -20.29 -10.15 -7.93
C ALA A 140 -21.19 -9.05 -8.51
#